data_AF-A0A819C0I4-F1
#
_entry.id   AF-A0A819C0I4-F1
#
_cell.length_a   1.000
_cell.length_b   1.000
_cell.length_c   1.000
_cell.angle_alpha   90.00
_cell.angle_beta   90.00
_cell.angle_gamma   90.00
#
_symmetry.space_group_name_H-M   'P 1'
#
loop_
_entity.id
_entity.type
_entity.pdbx_description
1 polymer ?
#
loop_
_entity_poly.entity_id
_entity_poly.type
_entity_poly.pdbx_seq_one_letter_code
_entity_poly.pdbx_strand_id
1 'polypeptide(L)'
;MTTFKRHINTSLLPNDIFSYTNAQFYDIVKRIVGESAAELLEIQSIRSPDSLLLIPNVFAILNIKCMALNSLKEKICLKSDNDLYIVKSGIKSLMNYFCELVIKKQDEDMKLLRKKKKLYNSTISSNNADSSDMNETSSDQQQQMSSSTAAKIVRSTSTVPVNENYHRNFILKSITNWCQRHSSKVSLSEGVDYHLFLTRSSDTNFTAKIKLEGSVKRSATHDVAQKKRFHHAHSK
;
A
#
# COMPACT_ATOMS: atom_id res chain seq x y z
N MET A 1 -12.38 0.61 30.34
CA MET A 1 -11.85 1.55 29.32
C MET A 1 -12.77 1.49 28.10
N THR A 2 -13.64 2.47 27.95
CA THR A 2 -14.51 2.61 26.76
C THR A 2 -13.67 3.13 25.59
N THR A 3 -13.53 2.34 24.53
CA THR A 3 -12.87 2.77 23.30
C THR A 3 -13.78 3.74 22.56
N PHE A 4 -13.51 5.03 22.72
CA PHE A 4 -14.22 6.08 21.97
C PHE A 4 -13.84 5.96 20.49
N LYS A 5 -14.74 5.40 19.68
CA LYS A 5 -14.54 5.28 18.23
C LYS A 5 -14.66 6.67 17.63
N ARG A 6 -13.54 7.33 17.38
CA ARG A 6 -13.52 8.66 16.76
C ARG A 6 -14.07 8.57 15.34
N HIS A 7 -15.00 9.45 15.00
CA HIS A 7 -15.50 9.57 13.64
C HIS A 7 -14.47 10.30 12.77
N ILE A 8 -13.81 9.57 11.88
CA ILE A 8 -12.82 10.13 10.94
C ILE A 8 -13.57 10.74 9.75
N ASN A 9 -13.45 12.06 9.54
CA ASN A 9 -14.07 12.77 8.42
C ASN A 9 -13.14 12.89 7.21
N THR A 10 -13.29 12.01 6.22
CA THR A 10 -12.45 11.99 5.00
C THR A 10 -12.72 13.15 4.04
N SER A 11 -13.74 14.00 4.29
CA SER A 11 -14.02 15.17 3.45
C SER A 11 -12.95 16.26 3.54
N LEU A 12 -12.06 16.18 4.55
CA LEU A 12 -10.90 17.07 4.69
C LEU A 12 -9.82 16.81 3.63
N LEU A 13 -9.84 15.62 3.02
CA LEU A 13 -8.90 15.23 1.97
C LEU A 13 -9.54 15.41 0.57
N PRO A 14 -8.79 15.93 -0.41
CA PRO A 14 -9.18 15.89 -1.82
C PRO A 14 -9.48 14.47 -2.29
N ASN A 15 -10.33 14.34 -3.30
CA ASN A 15 -10.69 13.03 -3.86
C ASN A 15 -9.53 12.36 -4.61
N ASP A 16 -8.60 13.15 -5.12
CA ASP A 16 -7.42 12.76 -5.86
C ASP A 16 -6.14 12.84 -5.02
N ILE A 17 -6.25 12.83 -3.68
CA ILE A 17 -5.10 12.98 -2.77
C ILE A 17 -3.95 12.02 -3.08
N PHE A 18 -4.22 10.80 -3.54
CA PHE A 18 -3.18 9.81 -3.91
C PHE A 18 -2.40 10.17 -5.18
N SER A 19 -2.85 11.16 -5.96
CA SER A 19 -2.09 11.74 -7.07
C SER A 19 -1.14 12.85 -6.64
N TYR A 20 -1.31 13.40 -5.43
CA TYR A 20 -0.51 14.52 -4.96
C TYR A 20 0.92 14.08 -4.65
N THR A 21 1.87 14.89 -5.12
CA THR A 21 3.30 14.67 -4.87
C THR A 21 4.01 15.98 -4.53
N ASN A 22 5.11 15.86 -3.76
CA ASN A 22 5.96 16.98 -3.34
C ASN A 22 5.13 18.14 -2.75
N ALA A 23 5.23 19.34 -3.35
CA ALA A 23 4.57 20.56 -2.88
C ALA A 23 3.07 20.38 -2.61
N GLN A 24 2.32 19.77 -3.52
CA GLN A 24 0.87 19.57 -3.35
C GLN A 24 0.54 18.72 -2.11
N PHE A 25 1.36 17.70 -1.87
CA PHE A 25 1.22 16.85 -0.69
C PHE A 25 1.58 17.61 0.59
N TYR A 26 2.67 18.37 0.57
CA TYR A 26 3.10 19.20 1.70
C TYR A 26 2.09 20.29 2.05
N ASP A 27 1.46 20.92 1.07
CA ASP A 27 0.43 21.95 1.28
C ASP A 27 -0.79 21.38 2.03
N ILE A 28 -1.21 20.16 1.68
CA ILE A 28 -2.30 19.48 2.39
C ILE A 28 -1.91 19.15 3.83
N VAL A 29 -0.69 18.65 4.05
CA VAL A 29 -0.18 18.35 5.40
C VAL A 29 -0.09 19.62 6.23
N LYS A 30 0.43 20.71 5.67
CA LYS A 30 0.50 22.04 6.29
C LYS A 30 -0.88 22.53 6.72
N ARG A 31 -1.88 22.38 5.86
CA ARG A 31 -3.25 22.81 6.13
C ARG A 31 -3.92 22.01 7.26
N ILE A 32 -3.66 20.71 7.35
CA ILE A 32 -4.37 19.82 8.30
C ILE A 32 -3.62 19.65 9.62
N VAL A 33 -2.30 19.51 9.55
CA VAL A 33 -1.44 19.17 10.71
C VAL A 33 -0.63 20.38 11.16
N GLY A 34 -0.21 21.24 10.22
CA GLY A 34 0.59 22.43 10.47
C GLY A 34 1.96 22.39 9.79
N GLU A 35 2.60 23.56 9.75
CA GLU A 35 3.86 23.78 9.01
C GLU A 35 4.98 22.83 9.42
N SER A 36 5.20 22.67 10.72
CA SER A 36 6.31 21.87 11.22
C SER A 36 6.17 20.38 10.88
N ALA A 37 4.94 19.89 10.66
CA ALA A 37 4.73 18.51 10.21
C ALA A 37 5.03 18.34 8.72
N ALA A 38 4.71 19.34 7.89
CA ALA A 38 5.10 19.34 6.48
C ALA A 38 6.63 19.39 6.33
N GLU A 39 7.30 20.28 7.07
CA GLU A 39 8.77 20.39 7.13
C GLU A 39 9.42 19.05 7.56
N LEU A 40 8.84 18.36 8.54
CA LEU A 40 9.29 17.03 8.98
C LEU A 40 9.22 15.98 7.86
N LEU A 41 8.16 16.00 7.06
CA LEU A 41 8.00 15.06 5.93
C LEU A 41 8.95 15.38 4.78
N GLU A 42 9.15 16.67 4.52
CA GLU A 42 10.06 17.15 3.48
C GLU A 42 11.51 16.75 3.77
N ILE A 43 11.99 16.97 5.01
CA ILE A 43 13.34 16.55 5.43
C ILE A 43 13.54 15.03 5.27
N GLN A 44 12.49 14.24 5.50
CA GLN A 44 12.53 12.78 5.32
C GLN A 44 12.32 12.33 3.87
N SER A 45 12.13 13.26 2.93
CA SER A 45 11.80 12.97 1.53
C SER A 45 10.56 12.07 1.38
N ILE A 46 9.58 12.23 2.29
CA ILE A 46 8.27 11.58 2.21
C ILE A 46 7.38 12.49 1.38
N ARG A 47 7.20 12.15 0.11
CA ARG A 47 6.70 13.07 -0.93
C ARG A 47 5.29 12.78 -1.40
N SER A 48 4.66 11.73 -0.88
CA SER A 48 3.31 11.33 -1.28
C SER A 48 2.59 10.58 -0.15
N PRO A 49 1.25 10.49 -0.19
CA PRO A 49 0.49 9.68 0.77
C PRO A 49 0.93 8.22 0.78
N ASP A 50 1.19 7.63 -0.39
CA ASP A 50 1.69 6.26 -0.51
C ASP A 50 3.01 6.07 0.26
N SER A 51 3.96 7.01 0.09
CA SER A 51 5.23 6.94 0.82
C SER A 51 5.05 7.10 2.32
N LEU A 52 4.14 7.97 2.76
CA LEU A 52 3.83 8.18 4.18
C LEU A 52 3.31 6.91 4.84
N LEU A 53 2.38 6.21 4.18
CA LEU A 53 1.78 4.98 4.72
C LEU A 53 2.78 3.81 4.86
N LEU A 54 3.93 3.88 4.20
CA LEU A 54 5.00 2.89 4.33
C LEU A 54 5.91 3.16 5.53
N ILE A 55 5.86 4.35 6.13
CA ILE A 55 6.72 4.75 7.24
C ILE A 55 6.01 4.42 8.57
N PRO A 56 6.55 3.49 9.38
CA PRO A 56 5.90 3.09 10.63
C PRO A 56 5.94 4.17 11.71
N ASN A 57 6.96 5.02 11.71
CA ASN A 57 7.11 6.12 12.65
C ASN A 57 7.83 7.32 12.02
N VAL A 58 7.05 8.30 11.58
CA VAL A 58 7.54 9.58 11.01
C VAL A 58 8.34 10.44 11.98
N PHE A 59 8.27 10.20 13.29
CA PHE A 59 9.01 10.96 14.27
C PHE A 59 10.37 10.35 14.64
N ALA A 60 10.67 9.14 14.15
CA ALA A 60 11.89 8.43 14.52
C ALA A 60 13.17 9.21 14.19
N ILE A 61 13.16 9.99 13.11
CA ILE A 61 14.30 10.82 12.67
C ILE A 61 14.72 11.85 13.73
N LEU A 62 13.80 12.28 14.61
CA LEU A 62 14.08 13.32 15.62
C LEU A 62 15.02 12.84 16.73
N ASN A 63 15.24 11.53 16.86
CA ASN A 63 16.22 10.97 17.78
C ASN A 63 17.65 11.03 17.22
N ILE A 64 17.82 11.34 15.93
CA ILE A 64 19.14 11.44 15.31
C ILE A 64 19.81 12.76 15.71
N LYS A 65 21.07 12.70 16.12
CA LYS A 65 21.90 13.90 16.38
C LYS A 65 22.34 14.50 15.04
N CYS A 66 21.60 15.49 14.56
CA CYS A 66 21.87 16.17 13.30
C CYS A 66 21.52 17.66 13.43
N MET A 67 22.46 18.54 13.07
CA MET A 67 22.25 19.99 13.18
C MET A 67 21.09 20.49 12.31
N ALA A 68 20.87 19.87 11.15
CA ALA A 68 19.76 20.21 10.27
C ALA A 68 18.37 19.93 10.89
N LEU A 69 18.30 19.13 11.96
CA LEU A 69 17.05 18.83 12.67
C LEU A 69 16.83 19.73 13.90
N ASN A 70 17.82 20.51 14.34
CA ASN A 70 17.73 21.23 15.60
C ASN A 70 16.59 22.26 15.60
N SER A 71 16.48 23.06 14.55
CA SER A 71 15.41 24.04 14.37
C SER A 71 14.03 23.37 14.40
N LEU A 72 13.89 22.22 13.73
CA LEU A 72 12.63 21.47 13.72
C LEU A 72 12.32 20.89 15.10
N LYS A 73 13.30 20.31 15.80
CA LYS A 73 13.13 19.77 17.15
C LYS A 73 12.66 20.83 18.14
N GLU A 74 13.17 22.05 18.07
CA GLU A 74 12.71 23.16 18.91
C GLU A 74 11.23 23.49 18.67
N LYS A 75 10.76 23.38 17.43
CA LYS A 75 9.35 23.60 17.08
C LYS A 75 8.44 22.48 17.60
N ILE A 76 8.81 21.22 17.39
CA ILE A 76 7.88 20.08 17.58
C ILE A 76 8.14 19.21 18.81
N CYS A 77 9.28 19.36 19.48
CA CYS A 77 9.65 18.58 20.65
C CYS A 77 9.74 19.45 21.91
N LEU A 78 9.73 18.79 23.06
CA LEU A 78 10.22 19.28 24.34
C LEU A 78 11.54 18.57 24.62
N LYS A 79 12.54 19.33 25.07
CA LYS A 79 13.83 18.77 25.49
C LYS A 79 13.74 18.41 26.97
N SER A 80 14.02 17.15 27.29
CA SER A 80 14.18 16.67 28.67
C SER A 80 15.58 16.99 29.18
N ASP A 81 15.75 17.04 30.51
CA ASP A 81 17.04 17.26 31.18
C ASP A 81 18.11 16.24 30.78
N ASN A 82 17.70 15.04 30.34
CA ASN A 82 18.58 13.98 29.85
C ASN A 82 18.93 14.12 28.34
N ASP A 83 18.77 15.31 27.75
CA ASP A 83 18.94 15.56 26.31
C ASP A 83 18.04 14.72 25.39
N LEU A 84 16.95 14.14 25.91
CA LEU A 84 15.97 13.41 25.13
C LEU A 84 14.91 14.35 24.56
N TYR A 85 14.52 14.14 23.31
CA TYR A 85 13.48 14.91 22.65
C TYR A 85 12.14 14.16 22.70
N ILE A 86 11.14 14.79 23.30
CA ILE A 86 9.78 14.27 23.41
C ILE A 86 8.88 15.06 22.46
N VAL A 87 8.30 14.41 21.45
CA VAL A 87 7.38 15.07 20.51
C VAL A 87 6.15 15.60 21.25
N LYS A 88 5.80 16.87 21.02
CA LYS A 88 4.61 17.52 21.57
C LYS A 88 3.36 16.70 21.20
N SER A 89 2.55 16.38 22.22
CA SER A 89 1.39 15.49 22.07
C SER A 89 0.38 15.97 21.02
N GLY A 90 0.19 17.30 20.90
CA GLY A 90 -0.68 17.89 19.88
C GLY A 90 -0.24 17.55 18.46
N ILE A 91 1.03 17.78 18.12
CA ILE A 91 1.60 17.46 16.79
C ILE A 91 1.50 15.96 16.52
N LYS A 92 1.87 15.12 17.50
CA LYS A 92 1.78 13.67 17.36
C LYS A 92 0.34 13.20 17.09
N SER A 93 -0.62 13.77 17.80
CA SER A 93 -2.03 13.41 17.65
C SER A 93 -2.61 13.84 16.31
N LEU A 94 -2.29 15.06 15.85
CA LEU A 94 -2.72 15.57 14.54
C LEU A 94 -2.11 14.76 13.39
N MET A 95 -0.83 14.38 13.51
CA MET A 95 -0.17 13.57 12.50
C MET A 95 -0.75 12.16 12.43
N ASN A 96 -1.00 11.53 13.59
CA ASN A 96 -1.69 10.23 13.64
C ASN A 96 -3.08 10.31 13.02
N TYR A 97 -3.84 11.37 13.34
CA TYR A 97 -5.14 11.62 12.74
C TYR A 97 -5.07 11.79 11.22
N PHE A 98 -4.06 12.51 10.72
CA PHE A 98 -3.82 12.62 9.29
C PHE A 98 -3.51 11.28 8.63
N CYS A 99 -2.67 10.44 9.23
CA CYS A 99 -2.44 9.07 8.74
C CYS A 99 -3.73 8.25 8.71
N GLU A 100 -4.56 8.32 9.77
CA GLU A 100 -5.86 7.65 9.81
C GLU A 100 -6.81 8.14 8.71
N LEU A 101 -6.84 9.44 8.42
CA LEU A 101 -7.60 10.02 7.31
C LEU A 101 -7.16 9.43 5.97
N VAL A 102 -5.85 9.39 5.71
CA VAL A 102 -5.29 8.86 4.46
C VAL A 102 -5.60 7.37 4.31
N ILE A 103 -5.43 6.57 5.37
CA ILE A 103 -5.76 5.13 5.37
C ILE A 103 -7.25 4.94 5.04
N LYS A 104 -8.13 5.67 5.72
CA LYS A 104 -9.57 5.55 5.50
C LYS A 104 -9.97 5.94 4.07
N LYS A 105 -9.37 6.98 3.51
CA LYS A 105 -9.58 7.37 2.11
C LYS A 105 -9.13 6.28 1.13
N GLN A 106 -7.98 5.66 1.39
CA GLN A 106 -7.48 4.52 0.60
C GLN A 106 -8.48 3.36 0.60
N ASP A 107 -9.06 3.04 1.76
CA ASP A 107 -10.06 1.98 1.90
C ASP A 107 -11.36 2.31 1.15
N GLU A 108 -11.79 3.57 1.17
CA GLU A 108 -12.95 4.06 0.42
C GLU A 108 -12.75 3.87 -1.10
N ASP A 109 -11.59 4.29 -1.63
CA ASP A 109 -11.24 4.15 -3.04
C ASP A 109 -11.17 2.68 -3.47
N MET A 110 -10.57 1.83 -2.64
CA MET A 110 -10.50 0.38 -2.89
C MET A 110 -11.87 -0.29 -2.87
N LYS A 111 -12.79 0.15 -2.00
CA LYS A 111 -14.18 -0.33 -2.00
C LYS A 111 -14.92 0.07 -3.28
N LEU A 112 -14.73 1.29 -3.76
CA LEU A 112 -15.33 1.75 -5.02
C LEU A 112 -14.80 0.95 -6.22
N LEU A 113 -13.50 0.68 -6.28
CA LEU A 113 -12.89 -0.17 -7.32
C LEU A 113 -13.47 -1.59 -7.32
N ARG A 114 -13.68 -2.19 -6.15
CA ARG A 114 -14.29 -3.52 -6.02
C ARG A 114 -15.74 -3.52 -6.51
N LYS A 115 -16.52 -2.47 -6.21
CA LYS A 115 -17.91 -2.34 -6.69
C LYS A 115 -17.98 -2.23 -8.21
N LYS A 116 -17.11 -1.41 -8.82
CA LYS A 116 -17.05 -1.25 -10.28
C LYS A 116 -16.71 -2.56 -11.01
N LYS A 117 -15.77 -3.36 -10.47
CA LYS A 117 -15.43 -4.68 -11.03
C LYS A 117 -16.59 -5.67 -11.03
N LYS A 118 -17.42 -5.67 -9.98
CA LYS A 118 -18.61 -6.54 -9.91
C LYS A 118 -19.63 -6.23 -11.00
N LEU A 119 -19.85 -4.94 -11.30
CA LEU A 119 -20.81 -4.49 -12.31
C LEU A 119 -20.39 -4.86 -13.74
N TYR A 120 -19.09 -4.78 -14.02
CA TYR A 120 -18.55 -5.16 -15.33
C TYR A 120 -18.71 -6.67 -15.59
N ASN A 121 -18.44 -7.49 -14.58
CA ASN A 121 -18.57 -8.95 -14.71
C ASN A 121 -20.03 -9.43 -14.79
N SER A 122 -21.00 -8.72 -14.21
CA SER A 122 -22.42 -9.09 -14.32
C SER A 122 -23.02 -8.79 -15.69
N THR A 123 -22.39 -7.94 -16.49
CA THR A 123 -22.93 -7.54 -17.81
C THR A 123 -22.49 -8.48 -18.94
N ILE A 124 -21.47 -9.33 -18.72
CA ILE A 124 -20.93 -10.25 -19.73
C ILE A 124 -21.55 -11.66 -19.64
N SER A 125 -22.31 -11.99 -18.58
CA SER A 125 -22.95 -13.30 -18.40
C SER A 125 -24.44 -13.35 -18.78
N SER A 126 -24.95 -12.36 -19.52
CA SER A 126 -26.35 -12.33 -19.96
C SER A 126 -26.46 -12.47 -21.47
N ASN A 127 -26.09 -13.63 -22.00
CA ASN A 127 -26.46 -14.11 -23.35
C ASN A 127 -26.17 -15.61 -23.43
N ASN A 128 -27.13 -16.42 -22.98
CA ASN A 128 -27.46 -17.80 -23.36
C ASN A 128 -28.46 -18.31 -22.30
N ALA A 129 -29.74 -18.33 -22.65
CA ALA A 129 -30.47 -19.56 -22.99
C ALA A 129 -30.70 -20.43 -21.74
N ASP A 130 -31.87 -20.33 -21.12
CA ASP A 130 -33.06 -21.13 -21.46
C ASP A 130 -32.96 -22.55 -20.91
N SER A 131 -33.52 -22.76 -19.71
CA SER A 131 -34.31 -23.95 -19.37
C SER A 131 -34.85 -23.81 -17.95
N SER A 132 -36.17 -23.87 -17.85
CA SER A 132 -36.95 -24.21 -16.68
C SER A 132 -36.35 -25.32 -15.83
N ASP A 133 -36.33 -25.17 -14.50
CA ASP A 133 -36.92 -26.20 -13.66
C ASP A 133 -37.27 -25.68 -12.26
N MET A 134 -38.48 -26.05 -11.85
CA MET A 134 -39.01 -25.86 -10.52
C MET A 134 -38.35 -26.85 -9.55
N ASN A 135 -38.02 -26.41 -8.34
CA ASN A 135 -38.46 -27.13 -7.15
C ASN A 135 -38.25 -26.36 -5.85
N GLU A 136 -39.34 -26.29 -5.10
CA GLU A 136 -39.42 -26.06 -3.66
C GLU A 136 -38.61 -27.11 -2.88
N THR A 137 -38.16 -26.77 -1.67
CA THR A 137 -38.63 -27.42 -0.42
C THR A 137 -37.89 -26.83 0.78
N SER A 138 -38.68 -26.37 1.75
CA SER A 138 -38.36 -25.88 3.08
C SER A 138 -37.75 -26.93 4.01
N SER A 139 -37.04 -26.53 5.08
CA SER A 139 -37.44 -26.82 6.48
C SER A 139 -36.35 -26.50 7.52
N ASP A 140 -36.87 -26.07 8.67
CA ASP A 140 -36.25 -25.63 9.93
C ASP A 140 -35.57 -26.73 10.77
N GLN A 141 -34.71 -26.29 11.73
CA GLN A 141 -34.64 -26.65 13.18
C GLN A 141 -33.21 -26.38 13.71
N GLN A 142 -32.95 -25.42 14.61
CA GLN A 142 -33.19 -25.31 16.07
C GLN A 142 -32.10 -25.95 17.00
N GLN A 143 -31.61 -25.10 17.93
CA GLN A 143 -31.14 -25.37 19.33
C GLN A 143 -29.81 -26.18 19.49
N GLN A 144 -28.93 -26.03 20.50
CA GLN A 144 -28.96 -25.43 21.85
C GLN A 144 -27.53 -25.30 22.46
N MET A 145 -27.43 -24.66 23.64
CA MET A 145 -26.29 -24.31 24.51
C MET A 145 -25.43 -25.52 25.00
N SER A 146 -24.18 -25.44 25.51
CA SER A 146 -23.73 -24.75 26.75
C SER A 146 -22.20 -24.88 27.02
N SER A 147 -21.70 -23.95 27.85
CA SER A 147 -20.69 -24.06 28.94
C SER A 147 -19.17 -24.22 28.72
N SER A 148 -18.46 -23.15 29.14
CA SER A 148 -17.28 -23.07 30.03
C SER A 148 -15.96 -23.78 29.70
N THR A 149 -14.89 -22.99 29.54
CA THR A 149 -13.57 -23.36 30.09
C THR A 149 -12.78 -22.13 30.53
N ALA A 150 -12.09 -22.29 31.66
CA ALA A 150 -11.40 -21.30 32.46
C ALA A 150 -10.25 -20.57 31.74
N ALA A 151 -9.99 -19.35 32.22
CA ALA A 151 -8.95 -18.45 31.77
C ALA A 151 -7.53 -19.01 31.93
N LYS A 152 -6.78 -19.03 30.82
CA LYS A 152 -5.32 -19.11 30.83
C LYS A 152 -4.78 -17.79 30.28
N ILE A 153 -4.26 -16.94 31.17
CA ILE A 153 -3.58 -15.70 30.82
C ILE A 153 -2.28 -16.09 30.11
N VAL A 154 -2.34 -16.23 28.80
CA VAL A 154 -1.18 -16.24 27.92
C VAL A 154 -0.93 -14.78 27.56
N ARG A 155 0.28 -14.30 27.85
CA ARG A 155 0.77 -12.99 27.45
C ARG A 155 0.90 -12.97 25.93
N SER A 156 -0.21 -12.71 25.24
CA SER A 156 -0.22 -12.52 23.79
C SER A 156 0.50 -11.24 23.48
N THR A 157 1.73 -11.34 22.97
CA THR A 157 2.30 -10.28 22.14
C THR A 157 1.30 -10.02 21.02
N SER A 158 0.58 -8.91 21.11
CA SER A 158 -0.35 -8.44 20.09
C SER A 158 0.46 -8.09 18.84
N THR A 159 0.82 -9.10 18.07
CA THR A 159 1.09 -8.94 16.65
C THR A 159 -0.21 -8.46 16.04
N VAL A 160 -0.27 -7.15 15.77
CA VAL A 160 -1.36 -6.58 14.98
C VAL A 160 -1.48 -7.46 13.74
N PRO A 161 -2.63 -8.09 13.48
CA PRO A 161 -2.78 -8.98 12.33
C PRO A 161 -2.50 -8.14 11.08
N VAL A 162 -1.34 -8.41 10.48
CA VAL A 162 -0.95 -7.78 9.22
C VAL A 162 -2.05 -8.17 8.23
N ASN A 163 -2.78 -7.18 7.73
CA ASN A 163 -3.83 -7.40 6.76
C ASN A 163 -3.20 -8.10 5.54
N GLU A 164 -3.43 -9.42 5.42
CA GLU A 164 -2.78 -10.28 4.43
C GLU A 164 -3.00 -9.76 3.01
N ASN A 165 -4.14 -9.12 2.75
CA ASN A 165 -4.43 -8.51 1.45
C ASN A 165 -3.56 -7.29 1.17
N TYR A 166 -3.31 -6.45 2.17
CA TYR A 166 -2.37 -5.33 2.01
C TYR A 166 -0.97 -5.85 1.72
N HIS A 167 -0.55 -6.88 2.46
CA HIS A 167 0.77 -7.50 2.31
C HIS A 167 0.95 -8.13 0.92
N ARG A 168 -0.03 -8.91 0.46
CA ARG A 168 -0.03 -9.53 -0.87
C ARG A 168 0.03 -8.48 -1.98
N ASN A 169 -0.76 -7.40 -1.87
CA ASN A 169 -0.77 -6.32 -2.86
C ASN A 169 0.58 -5.58 -2.91
N PHE A 170 1.22 -5.36 -1.76
CA PHE A 170 2.54 -4.75 -1.70
C PHE A 170 3.61 -5.61 -2.40
N ILE A 171 3.61 -6.92 -2.16
CA ILE A 171 4.53 -7.86 -2.81
C ILE A 171 4.30 -7.86 -4.33
N LEU A 172 3.04 -7.97 -4.78
CA LEU A 172 2.70 -7.93 -6.21
C LEU A 172 3.12 -6.63 -6.89
N LYS A 173 2.87 -5.48 -6.26
CA LYS A 173 3.27 -4.16 -6.78
C LYS A 173 4.79 -4.06 -6.88
N SER A 174 5.52 -4.55 -5.87
CA SER A 174 6.98 -4.53 -5.82
C SER A 174 7.61 -5.38 -6.92
N ILE A 175 7.12 -6.62 -7.10
CA ILE A 175 7.55 -7.52 -8.17
C ILE A 175 7.25 -6.91 -9.55
N THR A 176 6.03 -6.42 -9.75
CA THR A 176 5.62 -5.81 -11.03
C THR A 176 6.52 -4.64 -11.41
N ASN A 177 6.75 -3.72 -10.48
CA ASN A 177 7.61 -2.57 -10.70
C ASN A 177 9.07 -2.98 -10.98
N TRP A 178 9.58 -3.99 -10.29
CA TRP A 178 10.92 -4.50 -10.52
C TRP A 178 11.06 -5.12 -11.93
N CYS A 179 10.11 -5.96 -12.34
CA CYS A 179 10.06 -6.57 -13.66
C CYS A 179 10.00 -5.51 -14.77
N GLN A 180 9.19 -4.46 -14.60
CA GLN A 180 9.11 -3.37 -15.57
C GLN A 180 10.45 -2.65 -15.73
N ARG A 181 11.13 -2.32 -14.62
CA ARG A 181 12.42 -1.62 -14.62
C ARG A 181 13.56 -2.43 -15.20
N HIS A 182 13.49 -3.75 -15.11
CA HIS A 182 14.56 -4.65 -15.54
C HIS A 182 14.17 -5.51 -16.74
N SER A 183 13.08 -5.15 -17.44
CA SER A 183 12.56 -5.88 -18.60
C SER A 183 13.58 -6.09 -19.71
N SER A 184 14.56 -5.18 -19.86
CA SER A 184 15.65 -5.30 -20.83
C SER A 184 16.85 -6.11 -20.36
N LYS A 185 16.96 -6.40 -19.05
CA LYS A 185 18.12 -7.06 -18.44
C LYS A 185 17.81 -8.44 -17.89
N VAL A 186 16.54 -8.78 -17.71
CA VAL A 186 16.10 -10.00 -17.05
C VAL A 186 15.28 -10.82 -18.04
N SER A 187 15.91 -11.83 -18.63
CA SER A 187 15.24 -12.89 -19.38
C SER A 187 14.80 -13.98 -18.40
N LEU A 188 13.51 -14.04 -18.09
CA LEU A 188 12.94 -15.15 -17.32
C LEU A 188 12.49 -16.24 -18.29
N SER A 189 12.89 -17.47 -18.02
CA SER A 189 12.56 -18.66 -18.81
C SER A 189 11.33 -19.35 -18.23
N GLU A 190 10.49 -19.89 -19.12
CA GLU A 190 9.31 -20.66 -18.73
C GLU A 190 9.72 -21.96 -18.03
N GLY A 191 8.94 -22.37 -17.01
CA GLY A 191 9.19 -23.61 -16.26
C GLY A 191 10.35 -23.55 -15.27
N VAL A 192 11.02 -22.41 -15.13
CA VAL A 192 12.06 -22.19 -14.12
C VAL A 192 11.45 -21.54 -12.88
N ASP A 193 11.76 -22.12 -11.71
CA ASP A 193 11.39 -21.55 -10.41
C ASP A 193 12.38 -20.44 -10.03
N TYR A 194 11.86 -19.23 -9.78
CA TYR A 194 12.66 -18.09 -9.35
C TYR A 194 12.37 -17.77 -7.89
N HIS A 195 13.43 -17.63 -7.10
CA HIS A 195 13.35 -17.21 -5.70
C HIS A 195 13.71 -15.73 -5.60
N LEU A 196 12.75 -14.89 -5.19
CA LEU A 196 13.01 -13.49 -4.87
C LEU A 196 13.12 -13.32 -3.36
N PHE A 197 14.21 -12.64 -2.97
CA PHE A 197 14.42 -12.14 -1.63
C PHE A 197 14.09 -10.65 -1.64
N LEU A 198 13.04 -10.29 -0.90
CA LEU A 198 12.61 -8.91 -0.70
C LEU A 198 12.98 -8.52 0.72
N THR A 199 13.98 -7.65 0.88
CA THR A 199 14.35 -7.12 2.20
C THR A 199 13.65 -5.78 2.40
N ARG A 200 12.81 -5.68 3.44
CA ARG A 200 12.30 -4.39 3.90
C ARG A 200 13.28 -3.83 4.93
N SER A 201 13.56 -2.54 4.86
CA SER A 201 14.61 -1.78 5.56
C SER A 201 14.57 -1.78 7.11
N SER A 202 13.82 -2.68 7.74
CA SER A 202 13.71 -2.79 9.20
C SER A 202 13.40 -4.23 9.65
N ASP A 203 14.32 -5.16 9.39
CA ASP A 203 14.35 -6.52 9.97
C ASP A 203 13.27 -7.52 9.52
N THR A 204 12.63 -7.28 8.37
CA THR A 204 11.74 -8.29 7.76
C THR A 204 12.26 -8.71 6.40
N ASN A 205 12.81 -9.92 6.37
CA ASN A 205 13.16 -10.62 5.14
C ASN A 205 11.93 -11.37 4.65
N PHE A 206 11.54 -11.10 3.40
CA PHE A 206 10.46 -11.82 2.73
C PHE A 206 11.06 -12.68 1.62
N THR A 207 10.62 -13.93 1.57
CA THR A 207 10.95 -14.84 0.48
C THR A 207 9.69 -15.06 -0.33
N ALA A 208 9.73 -14.72 -1.61
CA ALA A 208 8.66 -15.01 -2.55
C ALA A 208 9.18 -16.00 -3.60
N LYS A 209 8.41 -17.07 -3.84
CA LYS A 209 8.66 -17.99 -4.95
C LYS A 209 7.78 -17.56 -6.12
N ILE A 210 8.42 -17.23 -7.25
CA ILE A 210 7.72 -16.95 -8.51
C ILE A 210 7.90 -18.17 -9.40
N LYS A 211 6.77 -18.69 -9.88
CA LYS A 211 6.72 -19.66 -10.97
C LYS A 211 6.06 -19.01 -12.17
N LEU A 212 6.76 -19.00 -13.30
CA LEU A 212 6.17 -18.57 -14.57
C LEU A 212 5.49 -19.77 -15.21
N GLU A 213 4.16 -19.73 -15.23
CA GLU A 213 3.35 -20.67 -15.99
C GLU A 213 2.91 -19.97 -17.28
N GLY A 214 3.46 -20.40 -18.42
CA GLY A 214 3.15 -19.78 -19.69
C GLY A 214 1.75 -20.17 -20.18
N SER A 215 1.10 -19.22 -20.85
CA SER A 215 -0.06 -19.49 -21.70
C SER A 215 0.33 -19.22 -23.16
N VAL A 216 0.28 -20.30 -23.94
CA VAL A 216 0.09 -20.37 -25.39
C VAL A 216 1.27 -19.97 -26.29
N LYS A 217 1.83 -20.99 -26.93
CA LYS A 217 2.59 -20.94 -28.19
C LYS A 217 1.90 -20.01 -29.20
N ARG A 218 2.47 -18.83 -29.48
CA ARG A 218 2.29 -18.21 -30.80
C ARG A 218 3.31 -18.84 -31.73
N SER A 219 2.86 -19.73 -32.61
CA SER A 219 3.68 -20.20 -33.73
C SER A 219 3.95 -19.01 -34.65
N ALA A 220 5.19 -18.54 -34.65
CA ALA A 220 5.69 -17.64 -35.68
C ALA A 220 5.93 -18.46 -36.95
N THR A 221 4.98 -18.45 -37.88
CA THR A 221 5.30 -18.66 -39.29
C THR A 221 5.74 -17.32 -39.86
N HIS A 222 7.03 -17.26 -40.19
CA HIS A 222 7.60 -16.60 -41.37
C HIS A 222 6.76 -15.50 -42.03
N ASP A 223 7.26 -14.26 -42.03
CA ASP A 223 7.59 -13.68 -43.33
C ASP A 223 8.75 -12.68 -43.28
N VAL A 224 9.60 -12.82 -44.28
CA VAL A 224 10.86 -12.12 -44.49
C VAL A 224 10.59 -11.01 -45.50
N ALA A 225 10.82 -9.75 -45.12
CA ALA A 225 11.14 -8.71 -46.11
C ALA A 225 11.96 -7.59 -45.47
N GLN A 226 13.27 -7.73 -45.57
CA GLN A 226 14.24 -6.66 -45.41
C GLN A 226 14.02 -5.57 -46.49
N LYS A 227 13.85 -4.31 -46.08
CA LYS A 227 14.31 -3.17 -46.90
C LYS A 227 14.58 -1.94 -46.03
N LYS A 228 15.72 -1.94 -45.33
CA LYS A 228 16.38 -0.70 -44.88
C LYS A 228 17.59 -0.45 -45.79
N ARG A 229 17.44 0.50 -46.72
CA ARG A 229 18.56 1.15 -47.42
C ARG A 229 18.94 2.37 -46.60
N PHE A 230 20.16 2.43 -46.08
CA PHE A 230 20.88 3.67 -45.79
C PHE A 230 22.39 3.43 -45.78
N HIS A 231 23.13 4.50 -46.09
CA HIS A 231 24.58 4.70 -46.24
C HIS A 231 25.10 4.55 -47.68
N HIS A 232 25.88 5.48 -48.25
CA HIS A 232 26.75 6.49 -47.65
C HIS A 232 26.88 7.75 -48.54
N ALA A 233 27.12 8.88 -47.87
CA ALA A 233 27.79 10.04 -48.43
C ALA A 233 29.32 9.80 -48.41
N HIS A 234 30.02 10.19 -49.47
CA HIS A 234 31.44 10.51 -49.42
C HIS A 234 31.65 11.88 -50.05
N SER A 235 32.32 12.75 -49.30
CA SER A 235 32.88 14.02 -49.75
C SER A 235 34.26 13.77 -50.36
N LYS A 236 34.45 14.20 -51.60
CA LYS A 236 35.51 15.10 -52.07
C LYS A 236 35.12 15.67 -53.43
#